data_AF-A0A9X8NUT8-F1
#
_entry.id   AF-A0A9X8NUT8-F1
#
_cell.length_a   1.000
_cell.length_b   1.000
_cell.length_c   1.000
_cell.angle_alpha   90.00
_cell.angle_beta   90.00
_cell.angle_gamma   90.00
#
_symmetry.space_group_name_H-M   'P 1'
#
loop_
_entity.id
_entity.type
_entity.pdbx_description
1 polymer ?
#
loop_
_entity_poly.entity_id
_entity_poly.type
_entity_poly.pdbx_seq_one_letter_code
_entity_poly.pdbx_strand_id
1 'polypeptide(L)'
;MRGIYGDHIHLKKIPFAANLVITALLSTFAAMLQSAGGFIPGIGYLISFLATLPIFLVTYLSIRQGILSYILTILLLFIIQPSELIIFPFTTGLLGIAIGVSFFQLNKRILVVSFSSICLLAGIMVILYVFRFPVLGPTVNTIIDAKVIAIIFILSFFYSWLFVELCRIFLNRLYHFL
;
A
#
# COMPACT_ATOMS: atom_id res chain seq x y z
N MET A 1 -10.96 -3.86 -25.90
CA MET A 1 -10.98 -3.71 -24.43
C MET A 1 -11.89 -4.78 -23.84
N ARG A 2 -11.40 -6.02 -23.73
CA ARG A 2 -12.16 -7.13 -23.12
C ARG A 2 -12.30 -6.87 -21.62
N GLY A 3 -13.54 -7.01 -21.15
CA GLY A 3 -14.04 -6.45 -19.90
C GLY A 3 -13.14 -6.62 -18.70
N ILE A 4 -12.87 -5.50 -18.03
CA ILE A 4 -12.52 -5.41 -16.60
C ILE A 4 -13.74 -5.83 -15.72
N TYR A 5 -14.75 -6.48 -16.31
CA TYR A 5 -16.10 -6.72 -15.79
C TYR A 5 -16.60 -8.16 -15.98
N GLY A 6 -15.78 -9.05 -16.53
CA GLY A 6 -16.28 -10.32 -17.08
C GLY A 6 -16.24 -11.51 -16.14
N ASP A 7 -15.33 -11.51 -15.16
CA ASP A 7 -15.23 -12.60 -14.19
C ASP A 7 -14.94 -11.95 -12.83
N HIS A 8 -16.01 -11.68 -12.08
CA HIS A 8 -15.94 -11.99 -10.67
C HIS A 8 -15.52 -13.45 -10.63
N ILE A 9 -14.19 -13.70 -10.58
CA ILE A 9 -13.68 -15.04 -10.39
C ILE A 9 -14.55 -15.58 -9.27
N HIS A 10 -15.24 -16.68 -9.56
CA HIS A 10 -15.56 -17.63 -8.54
C HIS A 10 -14.25 -17.87 -7.79
N LEU A 11 -13.97 -17.04 -6.78
CA LEU A 11 -13.06 -17.31 -5.68
C LEU A 11 -13.69 -18.55 -5.08
N LYS A 12 -13.35 -19.69 -5.68
CA LYS A 12 -13.60 -21.05 -5.22
C LYS A 12 -13.41 -20.94 -3.72
N LYS A 13 -14.51 -21.00 -2.95
CA LYS A 13 -14.58 -20.61 -1.54
C LYS A 13 -13.27 -21.00 -0.87
N ILE A 14 -12.33 -20.05 -0.75
CA ILE A 14 -11.03 -20.37 -0.17
C ILE A 14 -11.37 -20.72 1.27
N PRO A 15 -11.04 -21.94 1.73
CA PRO A 15 -11.40 -22.35 3.07
C PRO A 15 -10.82 -21.35 4.05
N PHE A 16 -11.56 -21.07 5.13
CA PHE A 16 -11.19 -20.04 6.10
C PHE A 16 -9.74 -20.19 6.59
N ALA A 17 -9.30 -21.43 6.85
CA ALA A 17 -7.94 -21.74 7.25
C ALA A 17 -6.90 -21.30 6.20
N ALA A 18 -7.15 -21.55 4.90
CA ALA A 18 -6.23 -21.13 3.85
C ALA A 18 -6.15 -19.61 3.72
N ASN A 19 -7.27 -18.90 3.86
CA ASN A 19 -7.27 -17.42 3.90
C ASN A 19 -6.44 -16.89 5.07
N LEU A 20 -6.53 -17.52 6.24
CA LEU A 20 -5.76 -17.13 7.42
C LEU A 20 -4.25 -17.34 7.19
N VAL A 21 -3.87 -18.48 6.61
CA VAL A 21 -2.47 -18.80 6.27
C VAL A 21 -1.92 -17.81 5.24
N ILE A 22 -2.68 -17.52 4.17
CA ILE A 22 -2.28 -16.54 3.15
C ILE A 22 -2.09 -15.15 3.76
N THR A 23 -3.01 -14.74 4.64
CA THR A 23 -2.95 -13.45 5.34
C THR A 23 -1.71 -13.36 6.24
N ALA A 24 -1.42 -14.40 7.02
CA ALA A 24 -0.24 -14.46 7.88
C ALA A 24 1.07 -14.45 7.07
N LEU A 25 1.15 -15.21 5.97
CA LEU A 25 2.32 -15.24 5.11
C LEU A 25 2.57 -13.89 4.44
N LEU A 26 1.54 -13.30 3.82
CA LEU A 26 1.69 -12.02 3.11
C LEU A 26 1.93 -10.84 4.06
N SER A 27 1.35 -10.83 5.27
CA SER A 27 1.70 -9.83 6.30
C SER A 27 3.15 -9.98 6.78
N THR A 28 3.65 -11.21 6.90
CA THR A 28 5.07 -11.45 7.23
C THR A 28 5.98 -10.92 6.13
N PHE A 29 5.66 -11.18 4.85
CA PHE A 29 6.40 -10.58 3.74
C PHE A 29 6.32 -9.06 3.72
N ALA A 30 5.15 -8.48 4.01
CA ALA A 30 5.01 -7.02 4.12
C ALA A 30 5.92 -6.46 5.22
N ALA A 31 5.95 -7.09 6.39
CA ALA A 31 6.81 -6.68 7.50
C ALA A 31 8.29 -6.78 7.15
N MET A 32 8.72 -7.89 6.53
CA MET A 32 10.11 -8.07 6.09
C MET A 32 10.52 -7.02 5.06
N LEU A 33 9.72 -6.82 4.01
CA LEU A 33 10.00 -5.83 2.96
C LEU A 33 10.04 -4.42 3.55
N GLN A 34 9.06 -4.07 4.39
CA GLN A 34 9.01 -2.75 5.00
C GLN A 34 10.21 -2.51 5.93
N SER A 35 10.59 -3.51 6.73
CA SER A 35 11.74 -3.41 7.64
C SER A 35 13.07 -3.14 6.92
N ALA A 36 13.17 -3.47 5.63
CA ALA A 36 14.36 -3.15 4.83
C ALA A 36 14.67 -1.64 4.80
N GLY A 37 13.64 -0.78 4.86
CA GLY A 37 13.81 0.68 4.95
C GLY A 37 14.58 1.12 6.19
N GLY A 38 14.32 0.46 7.33
CA GLY A 38 14.97 0.74 8.59
C GLY A 38 16.36 0.11 8.72
N PHE A 39 16.57 -1.09 8.18
CA PHE A 39 17.85 -1.79 8.27
C PHE A 39 18.90 -1.28 7.28
N ILE A 40 18.50 -0.88 6.07
CA ILE A 40 19.42 -0.42 5.02
C ILE A 40 18.91 0.92 4.47
N PRO A 41 19.11 2.03 5.19
CA PRO A 41 18.67 3.35 4.74
C PRO A 41 19.22 3.68 3.35
N GLY A 42 18.38 4.25 2.48
CA GLY A 42 18.70 4.48 1.07
C GLY A 42 18.12 3.39 0.18
N ILE A 43 18.90 2.34 -0.12
CA ILE A 43 18.45 1.23 -1.00
C ILE A 43 17.25 0.50 -0.40
N GLY A 44 17.24 0.30 0.91
CA GLY A 44 16.14 -0.34 1.62
C GLY A 44 14.81 0.39 1.51
N TYR A 45 14.79 1.71 1.30
CA TYR A 45 13.55 2.45 1.02
C TYR A 45 12.94 2.10 -0.34
N LEU A 46 13.78 1.73 -1.32
CA LEU A 46 13.28 1.21 -2.60
C LEU A 46 12.70 -0.19 -2.45
N ILE A 47 13.19 -0.96 -1.47
CA ILE A 47 12.67 -2.30 -1.17
C ILE A 47 11.38 -2.21 -0.33
N SER A 48 11.31 -1.29 0.62
CA SER A 48 10.13 -1.09 1.49
C SER A 48 8.90 -0.67 0.73
N PHE A 49 9.06 0.07 -0.38
CA PHE A 49 8.04 0.31 -1.39
C PHE A 49 7.24 -0.97 -1.71
N LEU A 50 7.94 -2.09 -1.91
CA LEU A 50 7.37 -3.36 -2.34
C LEU A 50 6.44 -4.00 -1.29
N ALA A 51 6.48 -3.56 -0.02
CA ALA A 51 5.56 -4.00 1.03
C ALA A 51 4.08 -3.66 0.72
N THR A 52 3.85 -2.70 -0.17
CA THR A 52 2.51 -2.35 -0.68
C THR A 52 1.86 -3.53 -1.42
N LEU A 53 2.64 -4.36 -2.13
CA LEU A 53 2.12 -5.47 -2.94
C LEU A 53 1.48 -6.59 -2.09
N PRO A 54 2.14 -7.14 -1.05
CA PRO A 54 1.51 -8.14 -0.19
C PRO A 54 0.20 -7.65 0.45
N ILE A 55 0.16 -6.40 0.92
CA ILE A 55 -1.07 -5.81 1.51
C ILE A 55 -2.16 -5.65 0.46
N PHE A 56 -1.81 -5.16 -0.73
CA PHE A 56 -2.73 -5.09 -1.87
C PHE A 56 -3.34 -6.46 -2.20
N LEU A 57 -2.52 -7.50 -2.31
CA LEU A 57 -2.97 -8.84 -2.68
C LEU A 57 -3.97 -9.41 -1.68
N VAL A 58 -3.69 -9.32 -0.38
CA VAL A 58 -4.65 -9.79 0.64
C VAL A 58 -5.94 -8.99 0.58
N THR A 59 -5.84 -7.66 0.44
CA THR A 59 -7.00 -6.76 0.41
C THR A 59 -7.87 -7.02 -0.83
N TYR A 60 -7.25 -7.30 -1.97
CA TYR A 60 -7.94 -7.64 -3.21
C TYR A 60 -8.70 -8.97 -3.09
N LEU A 61 -8.12 -9.98 -2.43
CA LEU A 61 -8.79 -11.26 -2.16
C LEU A 61 -9.96 -11.12 -1.17
N SER A 62 -9.76 -10.33 -0.11
CA SER A 62 -10.79 -10.02 0.88
C SER A 62 -10.43 -8.77 1.67
N ILE A 63 -11.28 -7.74 1.61
CA ILE A 63 -11.10 -6.49 2.35
C ILE A 63 -10.89 -6.75 3.85
N ARG A 64 -11.67 -7.67 4.43
CA ARG A 64 -11.56 -8.02 5.86
C ARG A 64 -10.18 -8.60 6.20
N GLN A 65 -9.67 -9.49 5.35
CA GLN A 65 -8.33 -10.05 5.54
C GLN A 65 -7.24 -9.02 5.26
N GLY A 66 -7.46 -8.08 4.34
CA GLY A 66 -6.56 -6.96 4.08
C GLY A 66 -6.34 -6.09 5.33
N ILE A 67 -7.43 -5.75 6.02
CA ILE A 67 -7.37 -5.01 7.30
C ILE A 67 -6.63 -5.82 8.36
N LEU A 68 -6.89 -7.13 8.47
CA LEU A 68 -6.17 -8.00 9.41
C LEU A 68 -4.68 -8.09 9.09
N SER A 69 -4.33 -8.24 7.81
CA SER A 69 -2.94 -8.27 7.32
C SER A 69 -2.20 -6.98 7.68
N TYR A 70 -2.86 -5.84 7.48
CA TYR A 70 -2.32 -4.53 7.82
C TYR A 70 -2.07 -4.38 9.32
N ILE A 71 -3.03 -4.72 10.17
CA ILE A 71 -2.86 -4.69 11.64
C ILE A 71 -1.73 -5.65 12.07
N LEU A 72 -1.71 -6.86 11.54
CA LEU A 72 -0.67 -7.84 11.86
C LEU A 72 0.72 -7.35 11.44
N THR A 73 0.82 -6.69 10.28
CA THR A 73 2.10 -6.13 9.80
C THR A 73 2.58 -5.01 10.72
N ILE A 74 1.68 -4.15 11.21
CA ILE A 74 1.99 -3.11 12.20
C ILE A 74 2.52 -3.74 13.49
N LEU A 75 1.87 -4.80 13.99
CA LEU A 75 2.32 -5.51 15.19
C LEU A 75 3.71 -6.15 15.00
N LEU A 76 3.97 -6.74 13.82
CA LEU A 76 5.28 -7.30 13.50
C LEU A 76 6.36 -6.22 13.40
N LEU A 77 6.05 -5.09 12.76
CA LEU A 77 6.97 -3.95 12.65
C LEU A 77 7.26 -3.32 14.02
N PHE A 78 6.27 -3.27 14.91
CA PHE A 78 6.48 -2.81 16.29
C PHE A 78 7.55 -3.63 17.01
N ILE A 79 7.59 -4.95 16.77
CA ILE A 79 8.56 -5.86 17.37
C ILE A 79 9.92 -5.80 16.65
N ILE A 80 9.93 -5.80 15.32
CA ILE A 80 11.15 -5.98 14.51
C ILE A 80 11.86 -4.65 14.26
N GLN A 81 11.13 -3.62 13.84
CA GLN A 81 11.69 -2.37 13.35
C GLN A 81 10.75 -1.19 13.66
N PRO A 82 10.71 -0.70 14.91
CA PRO A 82 9.76 0.32 15.34
C PRO A 82 9.93 1.67 14.62
N SER A 83 11.08 1.93 13.98
CA SER A 83 11.28 3.12 13.16
C SER A 83 10.32 3.22 11.98
N GLU A 84 9.88 2.08 11.44
CA GLU A 84 8.96 2.01 10.30
C GLU A 84 7.48 2.08 10.72
N LEU A 85 7.20 2.10 12.02
CA LEU A 85 5.85 2.06 12.56
C LEU A 85 5.04 3.32 12.24
N ILE A 86 5.68 4.45 11.99
CA ILE A 86 5.01 5.68 11.55
C ILE A 86 4.88 5.70 10.03
N ILE A 87 5.87 5.16 9.31
CA ILE A 87 5.90 5.25 7.85
C ILE A 87 4.87 4.27 7.25
N PHE A 88 4.89 3.01 7.67
CA PHE A 88 4.04 1.97 7.08
C PHE A 88 2.53 2.26 7.15
N PRO A 89 1.95 2.60 8.33
CA PRO A 89 0.50 2.77 8.44
C PRO A 89 -0.02 3.97 7.66
N PHE A 90 0.81 4.97 7.39
CA PHE A 90 0.38 6.19 6.75
C PHE A 90 0.84 6.28 5.28
N THR A 91 1.71 5.38 4.81
CA THR A 91 2.18 5.40 3.41
C THR A 91 1.98 4.05 2.73
N THR A 92 2.95 3.15 2.80
CA THR A 92 3.00 1.89 2.05
C THR A 92 1.84 0.96 2.38
N GLY A 93 1.54 0.76 3.66
CA GLY A 93 0.41 -0.05 4.11
C GLY A 93 -0.94 0.57 3.73
N LEU A 94 -1.09 1.88 3.96
CA LEU A 94 -2.32 2.62 3.62
C LEU A 94 -2.60 2.56 2.12
N LEU A 95 -1.57 2.78 1.29
CA LEU A 95 -1.70 2.70 -0.15
C LEU A 95 -2.07 1.28 -0.61
N GLY A 96 -1.49 0.25 0.01
CA GLY A 96 -1.82 -1.15 -0.30
C GLY A 96 -3.30 -1.45 -0.08
N ILE A 97 -3.86 -0.98 1.04
CA ILE A 97 -5.30 -1.06 1.31
C ILE A 97 -6.09 -0.22 0.30
N ALA A 98 -5.71 1.04 0.09
CA ALA A 98 -6.44 1.97 -0.76
C ALA A 98 -6.56 1.46 -2.20
N ILE A 99 -5.45 0.95 -2.76
CA ILE A 99 -5.43 0.32 -4.07
C ILE A 99 -6.28 -0.95 -4.05
N GLY A 100 -6.13 -1.83 -3.05
CA GLY A 100 -6.87 -3.10 -2.98
C GLY A 100 -8.38 -2.91 -2.93
N VAL A 101 -8.85 -2.01 -2.07
CA VAL A 101 -10.28 -1.64 -1.96
C VAL A 101 -10.76 -0.97 -3.24
N SER A 102 -9.97 -0.07 -3.81
CA SER A 102 -10.32 0.61 -5.05
C SER A 102 -10.43 -0.34 -6.23
N PHE A 103 -9.52 -1.32 -6.35
CA PHE A 103 -9.61 -2.35 -7.40
C PHE A 103 -10.83 -3.25 -7.22
N PHE A 104 -11.25 -3.49 -5.97
CA PHE A 104 -12.44 -4.29 -5.69
C PHE A 104 -13.75 -3.53 -5.98
N GLN A 105 -13.81 -2.22 -5.71
CA GLN A 105 -15.03 -1.42 -5.78
C GLN A 105 -15.16 -0.56 -7.05
N LEU A 106 -14.06 -0.14 -7.65
CA LEU A 106 -14.03 0.85 -8.72
C LEU A 106 -13.65 0.22 -10.05
N ASN A 107 -14.47 0.48 -11.05
CA ASN A 107 -14.32 -0.15 -12.36
C ASN A 107 -13.47 0.66 -13.35
N LYS A 108 -13.05 1.88 -12.97
CA LYS A 108 -12.27 2.79 -13.81
C LYS A 108 -10.89 3.02 -13.21
N ARG A 109 -9.84 2.78 -14.01
CA ARG A 109 -8.43 2.99 -13.64
C ARG A 109 -8.16 4.37 -13.03
N ILE A 110 -8.73 5.41 -13.64
CA ILE A 110 -8.53 6.80 -13.20
C ILE A 110 -9.06 6.98 -11.77
N LEU A 111 -10.22 6.39 -11.44
CA LEU A 111 -10.80 6.49 -10.10
C LEU A 111 -9.94 5.76 -9.06
N VAL A 112 -9.39 4.59 -9.40
CA VAL A 112 -8.46 3.85 -8.53
C VAL A 112 -7.23 4.70 -8.20
N VAL A 113 -6.61 5.31 -9.21
CA VAL A 113 -5.43 6.17 -9.04
C VAL A 113 -5.78 7.44 -8.25
N SER A 114 -6.90 8.08 -8.54
CA SER A 114 -7.33 9.29 -7.82
C SER A 114 -7.64 8.99 -6.35
N PHE A 115 -8.36 7.92 -6.03
CA PHE A 115 -8.66 7.55 -4.64
C PHE A 115 -7.38 7.21 -3.87
N SER A 116 -6.51 6.40 -4.47
CA SER A 116 -5.24 5.98 -3.85
C SER A 116 -4.32 7.17 -3.61
N SER A 117 -4.26 8.13 -4.55
CA SER A 117 -3.42 9.32 -4.41
C SER A 117 -3.94 10.30 -3.36
N ILE A 118 -5.26 10.47 -3.21
CA ILE A 118 -5.84 11.26 -2.11
C ILE A 118 -5.54 10.60 -0.76
N CYS A 119 -5.66 9.27 -0.68
CA CYS A 119 -5.38 8.52 0.53
C CYS A 119 -3.90 8.64 0.94
N LEU A 120 -2.98 8.49 -0.03
CA LEU A 120 -1.55 8.66 0.18
C LEU A 120 -1.18 10.10 0.58
N LEU A 121 -1.78 11.10 -0.08
CA LEU A 121 -1.61 12.50 0.29
C LEU A 121 -2.00 12.72 1.75
N ALA A 122 -3.19 12.25 2.15
CA ALA A 122 -3.68 12.39 3.52
C ALA A 122 -2.72 11.75 4.52
N GLY A 123 -2.22 10.54 4.21
CA GLY A 123 -1.24 9.86 5.05
C GLY A 123 0.08 10.63 5.20
N ILE A 124 0.63 11.16 4.10
CA ILE A 124 1.84 12.00 4.14
C ILE A 124 1.60 13.29 4.93
N MET A 125 0.43 13.92 4.80
CA MET A 125 0.09 15.11 5.59
C MET A 125 0.05 14.82 7.08
N VAL A 126 -0.51 13.66 7.47
CA VAL A 126 -0.53 13.24 8.87
C VAL A 126 0.89 13.07 9.40
N ILE A 127 1.79 12.42 8.64
CA ILE A 127 3.18 12.25 9.07
C ILE A 127 3.89 13.61 9.22
N LEU A 128 3.76 14.49 8.23
CA LEU A 128 4.49 15.77 8.21
C LEU A 128 3.99 16.77 9.24
N TYR A 129 2.67 16.89 9.43
CA TYR A 129 2.11 17.96 10.27
C TYR A 129 1.68 17.50 11.66
N VAL A 130 1.26 16.23 11.84
CA VAL A 130 0.86 15.69 13.16
C VAL A 130 2.08 15.10 13.87
N PHE A 131 2.77 14.16 13.23
CA PHE A 131 3.94 13.52 13.82
C PHE A 131 5.21 14.37 13.73
N ARG A 132 5.20 15.44 12.92
CA ARG A 132 6.36 16.32 12.67
C ARG A 132 7.61 15.55 12.26
N PHE A 133 7.42 14.41 11.61
CA PHE A 133 8.51 13.55 11.19
C PHE A 133 8.97 14.00 9.80
N PRO A 134 10.20 14.52 9.63
CA PRO A 134 10.64 15.12 8.38
C PRO A 134 11.01 14.05 7.35
N VAL A 135 9.99 13.42 6.75
CA VAL A 135 10.16 12.39 5.71
C VAL A 135 10.88 12.93 4.47
N LEU A 136 10.69 14.22 4.18
CA LEU A 136 11.22 14.90 2.99
C LEU A 136 12.55 15.64 3.25
N GLY A 137 13.16 15.44 4.42
CA GLY A 137 14.41 16.08 4.83
C GLY A 137 14.21 17.39 5.60
N PRO A 138 15.31 17.93 6.19
CA PRO A 138 15.27 19.05 7.12
C PRO A 138 14.97 20.42 6.48
N THR A 139 14.91 20.49 5.14
CA THR A 139 14.69 21.72 4.37
C THR A 139 13.22 22.09 4.21
N VAL A 140 12.28 21.19 4.53
CA VAL A 140 10.85 21.49 4.50
C VAL A 140 10.46 22.08 5.85
N ASN A 141 10.33 23.42 5.90
CA ASN A 141 9.79 24.10 7.08
C ASN A 141 8.41 23.52 7.42
N THR A 142 8.14 23.31 8.72
CA THR A 142 6.88 22.75 9.22
C THR A 142 5.67 23.69 9.07
N ILE A 143 5.81 24.75 8.28
CA ILE A 143 4.76 25.71 7.95
C ILE A 143 3.99 25.16 6.75
N ILE A 144 2.67 25.18 6.82
CA ILE A 144 1.80 24.73 5.74
C ILE A 144 1.99 25.67 4.54
N ASP A 145 2.71 25.23 3.52
CA ASP A 145 2.89 25.93 2.25
C ASP A 145 2.11 25.19 1.15
N ALA A 146 1.20 25.91 0.48
CA ALA A 146 0.41 25.39 -0.64
C ALA A 146 1.29 24.82 -1.77
N LYS A 147 2.50 25.36 -1.98
CA LYS A 147 3.44 24.84 -2.97
C LYS A 147 3.94 23.43 -2.60
N VAL A 148 4.27 23.22 -1.33
CA VAL A 148 4.73 21.92 -0.82
C VAL A 148 3.61 20.89 -0.94
N ILE A 149 2.39 21.26 -0.57
CA ILE A 149 1.20 20.39 -0.72
C ILE A 149 0.98 19.99 -2.19
N ALA A 150 1.06 20.94 -3.12
CA ALA A 150 0.89 20.67 -4.53
C ALA A 150 1.97 19.71 -5.06
N ILE A 151 3.23 19.89 -4.67
CA ILE A 151 4.33 18.99 -5.04
C ILE A 151 4.09 17.57 -4.49
N ILE A 152 3.71 17.44 -3.22
CA ILE A 152 3.41 16.14 -2.60
C ILE A 152 2.24 15.47 -3.32
N PHE A 153 1.21 16.22 -3.70
CA PHE A 153 0.07 15.67 -4.43
C PHE A 153 0.48 15.16 -5.81
N ILE A 154 1.26 15.92 -6.58
CA ILE A 154 1.77 15.50 -7.90
C ILE A 154 2.61 14.22 -7.77
N LEU A 155 3.51 14.15 -6.79
CA LEU A 155 4.32 12.97 -6.51
C LEU A 155 3.45 11.78 -6.08
N SER A 156 2.46 12.00 -5.21
CA SER A 156 1.54 10.95 -4.74
C SER A 156 0.70 10.39 -5.87
N PHE A 157 0.28 11.26 -6.80
CA PHE A 157 -0.46 10.87 -8.00
C PHE A 157 0.41 10.01 -8.93
N PHE A 158 1.64 10.47 -9.23
CA PHE A 158 2.58 9.72 -10.04
C PHE A 158 2.93 8.36 -9.41
N TYR A 159 3.18 8.33 -8.11
CA TYR A 159 3.48 7.13 -7.36
C TYR A 159 2.33 6.12 -7.38
N SER A 160 1.10 6.59 -7.10
CA SER A 160 -0.10 5.75 -7.13
C SER A 160 -0.37 5.22 -8.54
N TRP A 161 -0.11 6.03 -9.57
CA TRP A 161 -0.27 5.61 -10.97
C TRP A 161 0.68 4.47 -11.33
N LEU A 162 1.95 4.58 -10.96
CA LEU A 162 2.96 3.54 -11.18
C LEU A 162 2.55 2.25 -10.46
N PHE A 163 2.14 2.35 -9.20
CA PHE A 163 1.75 1.19 -8.41
C PHE A 163 0.49 0.48 -8.92
N VAL A 164 -0.53 1.25 -9.30
CA VAL A 164 -1.75 0.69 -9.90
C VAL A 164 -1.43 -0.09 -11.18
N GLU A 165 -0.50 0.40 -12.00
CA GLU A 165 -0.09 -0.33 -13.21
C GLU A 165 0.71 -1.59 -12.86
N LEU A 166 1.62 -1.54 -11.88
CA LEU A 166 2.33 -2.72 -11.38
C LEU A 166 1.37 -3.78 -10.85
N CYS A 167 0.40 -3.41 -10.00
CA CYS A 167 -0.61 -4.31 -9.47
C CYS A 167 -1.44 -4.95 -10.59
N ARG A 168 -1.82 -4.18 -11.61
CA ARG A 168 -2.55 -4.68 -12.77
C ARG A 168 -1.74 -5.69 -13.57
N ILE A 169 -0.48 -5.39 -13.87
CA ILE A 169 0.42 -6.30 -14.59
C ILE A 169 0.58 -7.61 -13.79
N PHE A 170 0.76 -7.49 -12.47
CA PHE A 170 0.90 -8.63 -11.58
C PHE A 170 -0.35 -9.51 -11.56
N LEU A 171 -1.53 -8.90 -11.41
CA LEU A 171 -2.80 -9.62 -11.47
C LEU A 171 -2.96 -10.32 -12.84
N ASN A 172 -2.78 -9.62 -13.96
CA ASN A 172 -2.91 -10.23 -15.28
C ASN A 172 -2.00 -11.45 -15.49
N ARG A 173 -0.76 -11.43 -14.96
CA ARG A 173 0.12 -12.60 -15.00
C ARG A 173 -0.38 -13.74 -14.11
N LEU A 174 -0.88 -13.41 -12.92
CA LEU A 174 -1.46 -14.40 -12.01
C LEU A 174 -2.66 -15.11 -12.65
N TYR A 175 -3.55 -14.35 -13.29
CA TYR A 175 -4.69 -14.87 -14.05
C TYR A 175 -4.29 -15.75 -15.23
N HIS A 176 -3.17 -15.46 -15.90
CA HIS A 176 -2.69 -16.29 -17.01
C HIS A 176 -2.09 -17.61 -16.52
N PHE A 177 -1.61 -17.67 -15.28
CA PHE A 177 -0.96 -18.86 -14.72
C PHE A 177 -1.95 -19.84 -14.08
N LEU A 178 -3.11 -19.34 -13.63
CA LEU A 178 -4.22 -20.09 -13.03
C LEU A 178 -5.20 -20.60 -14.09
#